data_AF-C4V629-F1
#
_entry.id   AF-C4V629-F1
#
_cell.length_a   1.000
_cell.length_b   1.000
_cell.length_c   1.000
_cell.angle_alpha   90.00
_cell.angle_beta   90.00
_cell.angle_gamma   90.00
#
_symmetry.space_group_name_H-M   'P 1'
#
loop_
_entity.id
_entity.type
_entity.pdbx_description
1 polymer ?
#
loop_
_entity_poly.entity_id
_entity_poly.type
_entity_poly.pdbx_seq_one_letter_code
_entity_poly.pdbx_strand_id
1 'polypeptide(L)'
;MEQCRICGAESTYFDEALMLKKYRAQYFRCQNCGFIQTEKPYWLDEAYSDAIVDSDIGLIERNIMLSRLTAAVISFCFPTATSFLDYAGGYGILVRLMRDRGFHFEWFDRYCENMFAKSFRKSKDRYDVLTAFELFEHLPTPVEEVNVLSKISDNILFTTTIVPRTIPKVDDWWYYAPYNGQHVSFYTVESLQLLAKSFDYHYVGYRDIHLFSKQPVSQWKFSVAVRLSSWINRFTSRKSLLGEDYRALTGSDI
;
A
#
# COMPACT_ATOMS: atom_id res chain seq x y z
N MET A 1 19.44 -13.21 16.77
CA MET A 1 19.37 -11.73 16.75
C MET A 1 19.49 -11.32 15.30
N GLU A 2 18.66 -10.39 14.86
CA GLU A 2 18.61 -9.91 13.48
C GLU A 2 18.83 -8.41 13.45
N GLN A 3 19.25 -7.86 12.32
CA GLN A 3 19.28 -6.41 12.13
C GLN A 3 17.91 -5.90 11.68
N CYS A 4 17.41 -4.85 12.32
CA CYS A 4 16.15 -4.23 11.94
C CYS A 4 16.23 -3.65 10.53
N ARG A 5 15.33 -4.09 9.65
CA ARG A 5 15.24 -3.68 8.25
C ARG A 5 14.75 -2.24 8.05
N ILE A 6 14.38 -1.53 9.12
CA ILE A 6 13.94 -0.13 9.09
C ILE A 6 15.02 0.81 9.61
N CYS A 7 15.55 0.56 10.81
CA CYS A 7 16.45 1.50 11.49
C CYS A 7 17.85 0.96 11.78
N GLY A 8 18.16 -0.27 11.37
CA GLY A 8 19.49 -0.87 11.55
C GLY A 8 19.84 -1.29 13.00
N ALA A 9 18.97 -1.02 13.97
CA ALA A 9 19.13 -1.44 15.36
C ALA A 9 18.94 -2.96 15.54
N GLU A 10 19.26 -3.47 16.72
CA GLU A 10 19.08 -4.88 17.04
C GLU A 10 17.60 -5.27 17.15
N SER A 11 17.27 -6.41 16.54
CA SER A 11 16.01 -7.12 16.70
C SER A 11 16.21 -8.45 17.42
N THR A 12 15.45 -8.66 18.48
CA THR A 12 15.49 -9.88 19.29
C THR A 12 14.38 -10.83 18.87
N TYR A 13 14.51 -12.12 19.21
CA TYR A 13 13.49 -13.12 18.94
C TYR A 13 12.14 -12.68 19.52
N PHE A 14 11.09 -12.83 18.74
CA PHE A 14 9.71 -12.48 19.10
C PHE A 14 8.83 -13.72 19.18
N ASP A 15 8.77 -14.51 18.11
CA ASP A 15 7.92 -15.70 18.01
C ASP A 15 8.36 -16.59 16.82
N GLU A 16 7.64 -17.66 16.54
CA GLU A 16 7.84 -18.51 15.35
C GLU A 16 6.52 -19.05 14.80
N ALA A 17 6.49 -19.37 13.50
CA ALA A 17 5.34 -20.03 12.89
C ALA A 17 5.74 -20.92 11.69
N LEU A 18 4.79 -21.74 11.23
CA LEU A 18 4.92 -22.52 10.00
C LEU A 18 4.33 -21.75 8.81
N MET A 19 5.20 -21.12 8.03
CA MET A 19 4.85 -20.44 6.78
C MET A 19 4.41 -21.45 5.74
N LEU A 20 3.30 -21.18 5.05
CA LEU A 20 2.70 -22.11 4.08
C LEU A 20 2.43 -23.51 4.68
N LYS A 21 2.27 -23.61 6.01
CA LYS A 21 2.18 -24.88 6.76
C LYS A 21 3.38 -25.82 6.57
N LYS A 22 4.52 -25.31 6.11
CA LYS A 22 5.66 -26.12 5.62
C LYS A 22 7.00 -25.62 6.14
N TYR A 23 7.22 -24.30 6.11
CA TYR A 23 8.50 -23.69 6.39
C TYR A 23 8.50 -23.05 7.77
N ARG A 24 9.34 -23.54 8.68
CA ARG A 24 9.48 -22.91 10.01
C ARG A 24 10.21 -21.58 9.84
N ALA A 25 9.58 -20.51 10.31
CA ALA A 25 10.13 -19.16 10.25
C ALA A 25 10.13 -18.51 11.63
N GLN A 26 11.23 -17.86 11.98
CA GLN A 26 11.34 -17.04 13.17
C GLN A 26 10.93 -15.59 12.89
N TYR A 27 10.30 -14.96 13.88
CA TYR A 27 9.97 -13.54 13.91
C TYR A 27 10.87 -12.82 14.91
N PHE A 28 11.26 -11.60 14.58
CA PHE A 28 12.13 -10.75 15.37
C PHE A 28 11.51 -9.37 15.54
N ARG A 29 11.64 -8.80 16.73
CA ARG A 29 11.16 -7.46 17.05
C ARG A 29 12.32 -6.52 17.35
N CYS A 30 12.34 -5.40 16.63
CA CYS A 30 13.30 -4.33 16.83
C CYS A 30 13.11 -3.68 18.21
N GLN A 31 14.20 -3.57 18.98
CA GLN A 31 14.16 -2.96 20.32
C GLN A 31 14.10 -1.43 20.29
N ASN A 32 14.37 -0.80 19.15
CA ASN A 32 14.35 0.65 18.99
C ASN A 32 13.01 1.17 18.43
N CYS A 33 12.54 0.63 17.31
CA CYS A 33 11.33 1.13 16.65
C CYS A 33 10.12 0.19 16.76
N GLY A 34 10.29 -1.01 17.33
CA GLY A 34 9.19 -1.96 17.49
C GLY A 34 8.73 -2.68 16.21
N PHE A 35 9.32 -2.38 15.06
CA PHE A 35 9.10 -3.13 13.80
C PHE A 35 9.31 -4.63 14.03
N ILE A 36 8.41 -5.45 13.49
CA ILE A 36 8.50 -6.91 13.53
C ILE A 36 8.79 -7.39 12.11
N GLN A 37 9.72 -8.33 11.99
CA GLN A 37 10.13 -8.93 10.73
C GLN A 37 10.33 -10.42 10.90
N THR A 38 10.16 -11.19 9.83
CA THR A 38 10.67 -12.56 9.82
C THR A 38 12.20 -12.58 9.71
N GLU A 39 12.83 -13.75 9.89
CA GLU A 39 14.15 -14.02 9.31
C GLU A 39 14.14 -13.80 7.78
N LYS A 40 15.27 -14.00 7.11
CA LYS A 40 15.32 -13.92 5.65
C LYS A 40 14.27 -14.88 5.04
N PRO A 41 13.24 -14.38 4.33
CA PRO A 41 12.10 -15.19 3.97
C PRO A 41 12.39 -16.04 2.73
N TYR A 42 12.91 -17.24 2.95
CA TYR A 42 13.40 -18.15 1.91
C TYR A 42 12.28 -18.91 1.16
N TRP A 43 11.02 -18.72 1.56
CA TRP A 43 9.84 -19.38 0.97
C TRP A 43 9.05 -18.49 0.01
N LEU A 44 9.44 -17.23 -0.20
CA LEU A 44 8.65 -16.26 -0.96
C LEU A 44 8.40 -16.70 -2.41
N ASP A 45 9.32 -17.41 -3.05
CA ASP A 45 9.12 -17.93 -4.41
C ASP A 45 7.89 -18.85 -4.50
N GLU A 46 7.63 -19.66 -3.46
CA GLU A 46 6.42 -20.49 -3.38
C GLU A 46 5.19 -19.64 -3.02
N ALA A 47 5.34 -18.70 -2.08
CA ALA A 47 4.25 -17.82 -1.64
C ALA A 47 3.72 -16.91 -2.76
N TYR A 48 4.55 -16.56 -3.75
CA TYR A 48 4.18 -15.76 -4.92
C TYR A 48 3.99 -16.58 -6.20
N SER A 49 3.86 -17.91 -6.09
CA SER A 49 3.42 -18.74 -7.23
C SER A 49 2.03 -18.34 -7.74
N ASP A 50 1.22 -17.75 -6.86
CA ASP A 50 0.04 -16.96 -7.18
C ASP A 50 0.19 -15.56 -6.57
N ALA A 51 0.03 -14.52 -7.38
CA ALA A 51 0.19 -13.14 -6.94
C ALA A 51 -0.96 -12.70 -6.01
N ILE A 52 -2.15 -13.27 -6.17
CA ILE A 52 -3.34 -12.95 -5.37
C ILE A 52 -3.96 -14.24 -4.87
N VAL A 53 -3.77 -14.52 -3.58
CA VAL A 53 -4.22 -15.77 -2.97
C VAL A 53 -5.74 -15.90 -2.94
N ASP A 54 -6.26 -17.12 -3.15
CA ASP A 54 -7.70 -17.43 -3.12
C ASP A 54 -8.41 -17.02 -1.82
N SER A 55 -7.65 -16.94 -0.71
CA SER A 55 -8.17 -16.50 0.58
C SER A 55 -8.48 -15.01 0.65
N ASP A 56 -8.02 -14.20 -0.30
CA ASP A 56 -8.27 -12.76 -0.36
C ASP A 56 -9.67 -12.43 -0.93
N ILE A 57 -10.69 -12.93 -0.24
CA ILE A 57 -12.10 -12.74 -0.61
C ILE A 57 -12.58 -11.30 -0.42
N GLY A 58 -11.80 -10.46 0.27
CA GLY A 58 -12.11 -9.04 0.53
C GLY A 58 -11.70 -8.10 -0.61
N LEU A 59 -11.00 -8.60 -1.64
CA LEU A 59 -10.35 -7.80 -2.68
C LEU A 59 -11.26 -6.75 -3.31
N ILE A 60 -12.48 -7.12 -3.70
CA ILE A 60 -13.41 -6.23 -4.43
C ILE A 60 -13.92 -5.12 -3.51
N GLU A 61 -14.46 -5.47 -2.34
CA GLU A 61 -15.00 -4.49 -1.40
C GLU A 61 -13.92 -3.53 -0.89
N ARG A 62 -12.72 -4.06 -0.59
CA ARG A 62 -11.56 -3.26 -0.20
C ARG A 62 -11.20 -2.24 -1.29
N ASN A 63 -11.14 -2.65 -2.56
CA ASN A 63 -10.89 -1.72 -3.67
C ASN A 63 -12.00 -0.65 -3.82
N ILE A 64 -13.27 -1.00 -3.64
CA ILE A 64 -14.37 -0.03 -3.66
C ILE A 64 -14.22 0.99 -2.52
N MET A 65 -13.89 0.53 -1.32
CA MET A 65 -13.63 1.39 -0.16
C MET A 65 -12.42 2.30 -0.42
N LEU A 66 -11.29 1.72 -0.84
CA LEU A 66 -10.05 2.45 -1.11
C LEU A 66 -10.20 3.46 -2.24
N SER A 67 -10.97 3.17 -3.30
CA SER A 67 -11.24 4.14 -4.37
C SER A 67 -11.98 5.39 -3.86
N ARG A 68 -12.98 5.20 -2.97
CA ARG A 68 -13.72 6.32 -2.36
C ARG A 68 -12.81 7.15 -1.46
N LEU A 69 -12.01 6.49 -0.64
CA LEU A 69 -11.06 7.16 0.25
C LEU A 69 -10.02 7.92 -0.55
N THR A 70 -9.41 7.29 -1.54
CA THR A 70 -8.33 7.85 -2.36
C THR A 70 -8.81 9.08 -3.11
N ALA A 71 -10.00 9.03 -3.71
CA ALA A 71 -10.62 10.21 -4.34
C ALA A 71 -10.77 11.39 -3.37
N ALA A 72 -11.22 11.14 -2.14
CA ALA A 72 -11.38 12.18 -1.13
C ALA A 72 -10.03 12.73 -0.64
N VAL A 73 -9.04 11.86 -0.41
CA VAL A 73 -7.68 12.26 -0.04
C VAL A 73 -7.05 13.10 -1.14
N ILE A 74 -7.12 12.69 -2.40
CA ILE A 74 -6.58 13.48 -3.51
C ILE A 74 -7.30 14.83 -3.59
N SER A 75 -8.63 14.86 -3.67
CA SER A 75 -9.38 16.10 -3.83
C SER A 75 -9.17 17.08 -2.68
N PHE A 76 -9.00 16.59 -1.45
CA PHE A 76 -8.88 17.45 -0.28
C PHE A 76 -7.43 17.79 0.06
N CYS A 77 -6.54 16.80 0.06
CA CYS A 77 -5.13 16.96 0.42
C CYS A 77 -4.26 17.45 -0.73
N PHE A 78 -4.55 17.02 -1.97
CA PHE A 78 -3.75 17.26 -3.17
C PHE A 78 -4.59 17.79 -4.35
N PRO A 79 -5.30 18.93 -4.18
CA PRO A 79 -6.28 19.40 -5.18
C PRO A 79 -5.67 19.72 -6.54
N THR A 80 -4.36 20.01 -6.60
CA THR A 80 -3.63 20.32 -7.84
C THR A 80 -3.02 19.09 -8.50
N ALA A 81 -3.14 17.88 -7.91
CA ALA A 81 -2.62 16.65 -8.49
C ALA A 81 -3.43 16.24 -9.72
N THR A 82 -2.72 15.78 -10.75
CA THR A 82 -3.28 15.42 -12.06
C THR A 82 -2.83 14.05 -12.56
N SER A 83 -1.72 13.52 -12.03
CA SER A 83 -1.14 12.24 -12.43
C SER A 83 -1.04 11.27 -11.24
N PHE A 84 -1.49 10.03 -11.46
CA PHE A 84 -1.63 9.05 -10.39
C PHE A 84 -1.11 7.67 -10.82
N LEU A 85 -0.44 6.97 -9.92
CA LEU A 85 0.02 5.59 -10.15
C LEU A 85 -0.47 4.69 -9.03
N ASP A 86 -1.03 3.54 -9.38
CA ASP A 86 -1.23 2.42 -8.47
C ASP A 86 -0.07 1.43 -8.62
N TYR A 87 0.80 1.38 -7.60
CA TYR A 87 1.97 0.52 -7.54
C TYR A 87 1.63 -0.78 -6.80
N ALA A 88 2.01 -1.92 -7.37
CA ALA A 88 1.46 -3.23 -7.02
C ALA A 88 -0.07 -3.28 -7.21
N GLY A 89 -0.54 -2.75 -8.35
CA GLY A 89 -1.97 -2.55 -8.61
C GLY A 89 -2.80 -3.81 -8.89
N GLY A 90 -2.19 -5.00 -8.81
CA GLY A 90 -2.85 -6.28 -8.97
C GLY A 90 -3.65 -6.38 -10.27
N TYR A 91 -4.88 -6.91 -10.18
CA TYR A 91 -5.79 -7.02 -11.33
C TYR A 91 -6.24 -5.66 -11.92
N GLY A 92 -5.90 -4.52 -11.32
CA GLY A 92 -6.22 -3.18 -11.85
C GLY A 92 -7.59 -2.63 -11.47
N ILE A 93 -8.20 -3.19 -10.43
CA ILE A 93 -9.55 -2.81 -9.99
C ILE A 93 -9.54 -1.36 -9.47
N LEU A 94 -8.58 -0.99 -8.63
CA LEU A 94 -8.47 0.39 -8.13
C LEU A 94 -8.32 1.38 -9.29
N VAL A 95 -7.43 1.09 -10.24
CA VAL A 95 -7.23 1.93 -11.43
C VAL A 95 -8.53 2.11 -12.20
N ARG A 96 -9.26 1.03 -12.50
CA ARG A 96 -10.56 1.14 -13.17
C ARG A 96 -11.53 2.03 -12.39
N LEU A 97 -11.69 1.77 -11.08
CA LEU A 97 -12.58 2.54 -10.21
C LEU A 97 -12.21 4.02 -10.10
N MET A 98 -10.92 4.35 -10.16
CA MET A 98 -10.42 5.72 -10.07
C MET A 98 -10.56 6.46 -11.41
N ARG A 99 -10.34 5.79 -12.54
CA ARG A 99 -10.59 6.36 -13.88
C ARG A 99 -12.06 6.63 -14.12
N ASP A 100 -12.94 5.73 -13.69
CA ASP A 100 -14.39 5.95 -13.73
C ASP A 100 -14.82 7.15 -12.87
N ARG A 101 -14.00 7.54 -11.89
CA ARG A 101 -14.17 8.74 -11.05
C ARG A 101 -13.46 9.99 -11.58
N GLY A 102 -12.85 9.96 -12.76
CA GLY A 102 -12.19 11.12 -13.37
C GLY A 102 -10.74 11.35 -12.95
N PHE A 103 -10.07 10.34 -12.38
CA PHE A 103 -8.65 10.42 -12.02
C PHE A 103 -7.83 9.59 -13.01
N HIS A 104 -6.82 10.22 -13.64
CA HIS A 104 -5.94 9.55 -14.61
C HIS A 104 -4.94 8.63 -13.91
N PHE A 105 -5.45 7.55 -13.30
CA PHE A 105 -4.64 6.48 -12.74
C PHE A 105 -4.04 5.62 -13.85
N GLU A 106 -2.77 5.31 -13.65
CA GLU A 106 -2.03 4.26 -14.35
C GLU A 106 -1.64 3.18 -13.32
N TRP A 107 -1.20 2.01 -13.78
CA TRP A 107 -0.79 0.91 -12.89
C TRP A 107 0.62 0.41 -13.20
N PHE A 108 1.25 -0.16 -12.18
CA PHE A 108 2.43 -1.00 -12.31
C PHE A 108 2.34 -2.16 -11.33
N ASP A 109 2.68 -3.36 -11.78
CA ASP A 109 2.82 -4.55 -10.93
C ASP A 109 3.92 -5.45 -11.48
N ARG A 110 4.73 -6.04 -10.60
CA ARG A 110 5.82 -6.96 -10.97
C ARG A 110 5.34 -8.40 -11.07
N TYR A 111 4.34 -8.78 -10.28
CA TYR A 111 3.94 -10.16 -10.06
C TYR A 111 2.55 -10.49 -10.60
N CYS A 112 1.65 -9.50 -10.68
CA CYS A 112 0.28 -9.70 -11.14
C CYS A 112 0.07 -9.21 -12.58
N GLU A 113 -0.59 -10.03 -13.42
CA GLU A 113 -1.15 -9.53 -14.67
C GLU A 113 -2.40 -8.69 -14.37
N ASN A 114 -2.46 -7.50 -14.94
CA ASN A 114 -3.62 -6.64 -14.83
C ASN A 114 -4.75 -7.11 -15.76
N MET A 115 -5.99 -7.17 -15.25
CA MET A 115 -7.15 -7.65 -16.01
C MET A 115 -8.10 -6.52 -16.42
N PHE A 116 -8.27 -5.50 -15.57
CA PHE A 116 -9.33 -4.49 -15.73
C PHE A 116 -8.87 -3.16 -16.32
N ALA A 117 -7.56 -2.91 -16.37
CA ALA A 117 -6.95 -1.65 -16.80
C ALA A 117 -5.72 -1.85 -17.71
N LYS A 118 -5.68 -2.95 -18.49
CA LYS A 118 -4.53 -3.39 -19.31
C LYS A 118 -3.80 -2.25 -20.05
N SER A 119 -4.54 -1.36 -20.69
CA SER A 119 -3.99 -0.27 -21.51
C SER A 119 -3.43 0.92 -20.73
N PHE A 120 -3.64 0.98 -19.41
CA PHE A 120 -3.25 2.11 -18.56
C PHE A 120 -1.99 1.80 -17.74
N ARG A 121 -1.00 1.16 -18.35
CA ARG A 121 0.27 0.85 -17.70
C ARG A 121 1.10 2.13 -17.52
N LYS A 122 1.86 2.20 -16.42
CA LYS A 122 2.81 3.27 -16.10
C LYS A 122 3.60 3.72 -17.34
N SER A 123 3.43 4.97 -17.75
CA SER A 123 4.09 5.57 -18.91
C SER A 123 5.00 6.76 -18.57
N LYS A 124 4.92 7.27 -17.34
CA LYS A 124 5.71 8.40 -16.83
C LYS A 124 6.73 7.95 -15.80
N ASP A 125 7.81 8.71 -15.64
CA ASP A 125 8.80 8.48 -14.59
C ASP A 125 8.32 8.94 -13.21
N ARG A 126 7.59 10.05 -13.17
CA ARG A 126 7.05 10.64 -11.94
C ARG A 126 5.54 10.87 -11.99
N TYR A 127 4.92 10.79 -10.82
CA TYR A 127 3.49 11.04 -10.59
C TYR A 127 3.30 11.96 -9.39
N ASP A 128 2.18 12.69 -9.37
CA ASP A 128 1.86 13.59 -8.27
C ASP A 128 1.50 12.80 -7.00
N VAL A 129 0.76 11.69 -7.15
CA VAL A 129 0.41 10.80 -6.04
C VAL A 129 0.53 9.34 -6.49
N LEU A 130 1.13 8.52 -5.63
CA LEU A 130 1.26 7.08 -5.81
C LEU A 130 0.45 6.36 -4.73
N THR A 131 -0.32 5.35 -5.11
CA THR A 131 -0.92 4.39 -4.17
C THR A 131 -0.09 3.11 -4.11
N ALA A 132 0.03 2.54 -2.91
CA ALA A 132 0.71 1.27 -2.64
C ALA A 132 -0.07 0.51 -1.58
N PHE A 133 -1.23 -0.02 -1.96
CA PHE A 133 -2.15 -0.71 -1.04
C PHE A 133 -1.84 -2.20 -0.98
N GLU A 134 -1.90 -2.78 0.22
CA GLU A 134 -1.55 -4.18 0.50
C GLU A 134 -0.16 -4.55 -0.07
N LEU A 135 0.85 -3.72 0.25
CA LEU A 135 2.21 -3.88 -0.23
C LEU A 135 3.23 -3.91 0.89
N PHE A 136 3.11 -3.03 1.89
CA PHE A 136 4.17 -2.77 2.85
C PHE A 136 4.49 -4.02 3.69
N GLU A 137 3.47 -4.74 4.11
CA GLU A 137 3.56 -5.99 4.86
C GLU A 137 4.29 -7.11 4.11
N HIS A 138 4.33 -7.00 2.78
CA HIS A 138 4.96 -7.95 1.87
C HIS A 138 6.43 -7.67 1.58
N LEU A 139 6.98 -6.54 2.04
CA LEU A 139 8.32 -6.09 1.65
C LEU A 139 9.41 -6.80 2.47
N PRO A 140 10.27 -7.66 1.89
CA PRO A 140 11.42 -8.20 2.60
C PRO A 140 12.51 -7.15 2.82
N THR A 141 12.58 -6.12 1.98
CA THR A 141 13.55 -5.01 2.05
C THR A 141 12.86 -3.64 1.97
N PRO A 142 12.10 -3.25 3.01
CA PRO A 142 11.22 -2.08 2.96
C PRO A 142 11.93 -0.75 2.67
N VAL A 143 13.14 -0.55 3.18
CA VAL A 143 13.94 0.65 2.89
C VAL A 143 14.30 0.73 1.39
N GLU A 144 14.65 -0.39 0.77
CA GLU A 144 14.99 -0.42 -0.67
C GLU A 144 13.76 -0.12 -1.53
N GLU A 145 12.61 -0.70 -1.19
CA GLU A 145 11.39 -0.45 -1.96
C GLU A 145 10.92 1.00 -1.80
N VAL A 146 10.95 1.57 -0.59
CA VAL A 146 10.60 2.99 -0.40
C VAL A 146 11.59 3.91 -1.13
N ASN A 147 12.87 3.55 -1.25
CA ASN A 147 13.81 4.26 -2.12
C ASN A 147 13.36 4.25 -3.60
N VAL A 148 12.80 3.14 -4.09
CA VAL A 148 12.21 3.07 -5.43
C VAL A 148 10.97 3.97 -5.53
N LEU A 149 10.02 3.82 -4.61
CA LEU A 149 8.77 4.60 -4.60
C LEU A 149 9.05 6.11 -4.53
N SER A 150 10.07 6.53 -3.77
CA SER A 150 10.42 7.93 -3.60
C SER A 150 10.95 8.62 -4.85
N LYS A 151 11.49 7.84 -5.79
CA LYS A 151 11.91 8.34 -7.11
C LYS A 151 10.71 8.55 -8.02
N ILE A 152 9.60 7.86 -7.76
CA ILE A 152 8.38 7.90 -8.57
C ILE A 152 7.42 9.00 -8.10
N SER A 153 7.28 9.25 -6.79
CA SER A 153 6.30 10.21 -6.28
C SER A 153 6.76 10.92 -5.02
N ASP A 154 6.38 12.20 -4.90
CA ASP A 154 6.54 12.97 -3.67
C ASP A 154 5.42 12.73 -2.66
N ASN A 155 4.36 12.00 -3.05
CA ASN A 155 3.24 11.64 -2.20
C ASN A 155 2.90 10.16 -2.38
N ILE A 156 3.05 9.36 -1.32
CA ILE A 156 2.83 7.91 -1.32
C ILE A 156 1.73 7.61 -0.31
N LEU A 157 0.55 7.25 -0.79
CA LEU A 157 -0.60 6.82 0.00
C LEU A 157 -0.61 5.29 0.03
N PHE A 158 -0.53 4.69 1.21
CA PHE A 158 -0.39 3.24 1.34
C PHE A 158 -1.25 2.69 2.48
N THR A 159 -1.44 1.37 2.46
CA THR A 159 -2.06 0.65 3.57
C THR A 159 -1.08 -0.29 4.23
N THR A 160 -1.24 -0.46 5.53
CA THR A 160 -0.72 -1.57 6.32
C THR A 160 -1.42 -1.52 7.66
N THR A 161 -1.70 -2.66 8.29
CA THR A 161 -2.16 -2.65 9.67
C THR A 161 -0.99 -2.38 10.62
N ILE A 162 -1.22 -1.47 11.57
CA ILE A 162 -0.25 -1.12 12.60
C ILE A 162 -0.21 -2.19 13.68
N VAL A 163 1.00 -2.59 14.09
CA VAL A 163 1.23 -3.48 15.23
C VAL A 163 0.54 -2.91 16.48
N PRO A 164 -0.39 -3.65 17.11
CA PRO A 164 -1.09 -3.18 18.29
C PRO A 164 -0.15 -2.92 19.47
N ARG A 165 -0.54 -2.01 20.39
CA ARG A 165 0.25 -1.72 21.61
C ARG A 165 0.53 -2.97 22.44
N THR A 166 -0.49 -3.79 22.63
CA THR A 166 -0.35 -5.14 23.21
C THR A 166 -0.11 -6.09 22.04
N ILE A 167 1.16 -6.44 21.83
CA ILE A 167 1.57 -7.20 20.65
C ILE A 167 1.06 -8.65 20.80
N PRO A 168 0.16 -9.10 19.92
CA PRO A 168 -0.33 -10.48 19.92
C PRO A 168 0.75 -11.43 19.40
N LYS A 169 0.73 -12.69 19.84
CA LYS A 169 1.53 -13.76 19.25
C LYS A 169 1.18 -13.95 17.78
N VAL A 170 2.05 -14.64 17.03
CA VAL A 170 1.84 -14.85 15.60
C VAL A 170 0.51 -15.56 15.30
N ASP A 171 0.14 -16.55 16.11
CA ASP A 171 -1.12 -17.28 15.95
C ASP A 171 -2.36 -16.53 16.46
N ASP A 172 -2.18 -15.46 17.25
CA ASP A 172 -3.28 -14.72 17.89
C ASP A 172 -3.74 -13.49 17.07
N TRP A 173 -3.10 -13.22 15.93
CA TRP A 173 -3.44 -12.08 15.08
C TRP A 173 -3.46 -12.44 13.60
N TRP A 174 -4.67 -12.36 13.03
CA TRP A 174 -4.95 -12.71 11.65
C TRP A 174 -4.02 -12.02 10.62
N TYR A 175 -3.51 -10.83 10.94
CA TYR A 175 -2.68 -10.03 10.03
C TYR A 175 -1.28 -10.60 9.83
N TYR A 176 -0.76 -11.47 10.71
CA TYR A 176 0.50 -12.17 10.44
C TYR A 176 0.36 -13.20 9.31
N ALA A 177 -0.84 -13.75 9.12
CA ALA A 177 -1.22 -14.65 8.03
C ALA A 177 -0.17 -15.72 7.61
N PRO A 178 0.43 -16.49 8.55
CA PRO A 178 1.51 -17.42 8.21
C PRO A 178 1.08 -18.49 7.19
N TYR A 179 -0.21 -18.79 7.11
CA TYR A 179 -0.76 -19.75 6.14
C TYR A 179 -0.54 -19.36 4.67
N ASN A 180 -0.47 -18.06 4.33
CA ASN A 180 -0.17 -17.61 2.96
C ASN A 180 1.32 -17.29 2.76
N GLY A 181 2.07 -17.08 3.85
CA GLY A 181 3.51 -16.85 3.82
C GLY A 181 3.96 -15.51 3.21
N GLN A 182 3.05 -14.64 2.78
CA GLN A 182 3.43 -13.43 2.05
C GLN A 182 3.74 -12.23 2.97
N HIS A 183 3.20 -12.20 4.20
CA HIS A 183 3.44 -11.12 5.15
C HIS A 183 4.74 -11.36 5.93
N VAL A 184 5.73 -10.50 5.75
CA VAL A 184 7.09 -10.64 6.30
C VAL A 184 7.59 -9.41 7.08
N SER A 185 6.82 -8.32 7.04
CA SER A 185 7.14 -7.02 7.63
C SER A 185 5.93 -6.42 8.34
N PHE A 186 6.07 -5.97 9.59
CA PHE A 186 4.96 -5.44 10.38
C PHE A 186 5.34 -4.17 11.12
N TYR A 187 4.55 -3.12 10.88
CA TYR A 187 4.95 -1.76 11.18
C TYR A 187 4.29 -1.23 12.44
N THR A 188 5.10 -0.57 13.27
CA THR A 188 4.62 0.38 14.28
C THR A 188 4.57 1.78 13.67
N VAL A 189 3.89 2.71 14.36
CA VAL A 189 3.91 4.13 13.97
C VAL A 189 5.35 4.67 13.98
N GLU A 190 6.14 4.30 14.99
CA GLU A 190 7.52 4.71 15.14
C GLU A 190 8.39 4.22 13.97
N SER A 191 8.18 2.98 13.51
CA SER A 191 8.90 2.44 12.36
C SER A 191 8.55 3.19 11.06
N LEU A 192 7.29 3.54 10.84
CA LEU A 192 6.88 4.33 9.66
C LEU A 192 7.40 5.76 9.72
N GLN A 193 7.45 6.38 10.91
CA GLN A 193 8.04 7.71 11.09
C GLN A 193 9.53 7.73 10.77
N LEU A 194 10.29 6.71 11.23
CA LEU A 194 11.70 6.58 10.91
C LEU A 194 11.92 6.32 9.42
N LEU A 195 11.11 5.46 8.81
CA LEU A 195 11.17 5.18 7.38
C LEU A 195 10.90 6.45 6.57
N ALA A 196 9.82 7.19 6.87
CA ALA A 196 9.52 8.47 6.23
C ALA A 196 10.69 9.45 6.35
N LYS A 197 11.24 9.60 7.56
CA LYS A 197 12.35 10.52 7.84
C LYS A 197 13.61 10.17 7.04
N SER A 198 13.90 8.88 6.82
CA SER A 198 15.08 8.45 6.05
C SER A 198 15.03 8.86 4.57
N PHE A 199 13.86 9.21 4.07
CA PHE A 199 13.63 9.67 2.70
C PHE A 199 13.07 11.10 2.65
N ASP A 200 13.30 11.94 3.67
CA ASP A 200 12.81 13.32 3.75
C ASP A 200 11.29 13.47 3.53
N TYR A 201 10.52 12.51 4.00
CA TYR A 201 9.05 12.58 4.02
C TYR A 201 8.53 12.99 5.39
N HIS A 202 7.40 13.69 5.37
CA HIS A 202 6.49 13.77 6.50
C HIS A 202 5.56 12.54 6.51
N TYR A 203 5.32 11.99 7.70
CA TYR A 203 4.38 10.92 7.91
C TYR A 203 3.09 11.43 8.56
N VAL A 204 1.95 10.98 8.04
CA VAL A 204 0.64 11.10 8.68
C VAL A 204 -0.14 9.80 8.48
N GLY A 205 -0.89 9.36 9.49
CA GLY A 205 -1.66 8.12 9.42
C GLY A 205 -3.01 8.24 10.14
N TYR A 206 -4.01 7.50 9.66
CA TYR A 206 -5.31 7.38 10.31
C TYR A 206 -5.89 6.00 10.05
N ARG A 207 -6.03 5.19 11.11
CA ARG A 207 -6.28 3.74 11.01
C ARG A 207 -5.18 3.08 10.18
N ASP A 208 -5.52 2.18 9.27
CA ASP A 208 -4.58 1.43 8.42
C ASP A 208 -4.24 2.18 7.12
N ILE A 209 -4.50 3.49 7.08
CA ILE A 209 -4.23 4.35 5.92
C ILE A 209 -3.13 5.33 6.29
N HIS A 210 -2.09 5.36 5.47
CA HIS A 210 -0.86 6.06 5.77
C HIS A 210 -0.41 6.88 4.56
N LEU A 211 0.24 8.00 4.84
CA LEU A 211 0.76 8.90 3.82
C LEU A 211 2.19 9.32 4.16
N PHE A 212 3.10 9.10 3.21
CA PHE A 212 4.39 9.77 3.14
C PHE A 212 4.28 10.92 2.13
N SER A 213 4.65 12.14 2.54
CA SER A 213 4.51 13.33 1.71
C SER A 213 5.69 14.28 1.90
N LYS A 214 6.30 14.78 0.81
CA LYS A 214 7.42 15.73 0.88
C LYS A 214 7.01 17.04 1.51
N GLN A 215 5.73 17.40 1.36
CA GLN A 215 5.13 18.54 2.04
C GLN A 215 4.32 18.06 3.25
N PRO A 216 4.33 18.79 4.38
CA PRO A 216 3.56 18.37 5.53
C PRO A 216 2.06 18.41 5.24
N VAL A 217 1.37 17.31 5.50
CA VAL A 217 -0.10 17.23 5.50
C VAL A 217 -0.57 17.16 6.94
N SER A 218 -1.45 18.08 7.35
CA SER A 218 -1.91 18.12 8.73
C SER A 218 -2.74 16.88 9.09
N GLN A 219 -2.55 16.37 10.32
CA GLN A 219 -3.28 15.21 10.83
C GLN A 219 -4.80 15.37 10.73
N TRP A 220 -5.32 16.56 11.06
CA TRP A 220 -6.75 16.82 11.00
C TRP A 220 -7.27 16.72 9.57
N LYS A 221 -6.54 17.28 8.59
CA LYS A 221 -6.95 17.32 7.19
C LYS A 221 -6.99 15.91 6.62
N PHE A 222 -5.95 15.12 6.88
CA PHE A 222 -5.87 13.73 6.45
C PHE A 222 -6.95 12.87 7.11
N SER A 223 -7.13 12.98 8.43
CA SER A 223 -8.15 12.22 9.17
C SER A 223 -9.58 12.55 8.69
N VAL A 224 -9.86 13.82 8.39
CA VAL A 224 -11.15 14.26 7.82
C VAL A 224 -11.36 13.67 6.42
N ALA A 225 -10.33 13.72 5.56
CA ALA A 225 -10.41 13.15 4.21
C ALA A 225 -10.77 11.65 4.25
N VAL A 226 -10.10 10.90 5.12
CA VAL A 226 -10.35 9.47 5.30
C VAL A 226 -11.74 9.21 5.91
N ARG A 227 -12.05 9.84 7.04
CA ARG A 227 -13.28 9.58 7.80
C ARG A 227 -14.55 10.01 7.08
N LEU A 228 -14.50 11.13 6.34
CA LEU A 228 -15.64 11.73 5.67
C LEU A 228 -15.60 11.57 4.14
N SER A 229 -14.86 10.57 3.64
CA SER A 229 -14.65 10.34 2.20
C SER A 229 -15.95 10.31 1.40
N SER A 230 -16.98 9.63 1.90
CA SER A 230 -18.30 9.57 1.27
C SER A 230 -18.96 10.94 1.11
N TRP A 231 -18.79 11.84 2.08
CA TRP A 231 -19.36 13.19 2.04
C TRP A 231 -18.55 14.10 1.12
N ILE A 232 -17.21 14.09 1.24
CA ILE A 232 -16.31 14.90 0.42
C ILE A 232 -16.49 14.60 -1.07
N ASN A 233 -16.64 13.32 -1.42
CA ASN A 233 -16.82 12.90 -2.81
C ASN A 233 -18.12 13.42 -3.44
N ARG A 234 -19.14 13.81 -2.65
CA ARG A 234 -20.37 14.43 -3.19
C ARG A 234 -20.13 15.84 -3.72
N PHE A 235 -19.08 16.51 -3.26
CA PHE A 235 -18.75 17.90 -3.64
C PHE A 235 -17.50 18.02 -4.51
N THR A 236 -16.78 16.92 -4.71
CA THR A 236 -15.50 16.88 -5.45
C THR A 236 -15.54 15.90 -6.63
N SER A 237 -16.75 15.64 -7.15
CA SER A 237 -16.91 14.77 -8.32
C SER A 237 -16.20 15.36 -9.54
N ARG A 238 -15.51 14.48 -10.27
CA ARG A 238 -14.91 14.80 -11.57
C ARG A 238 -15.72 14.11 -12.66
N LYS A 239 -15.59 14.59 -13.90
CA LYS A 239 -16.16 13.90 -15.06
C LYS A 239 -15.46 12.55 -15.20
N SER A 240 -16.25 11.48 -15.33
CA SER A 240 -15.72 10.13 -15.58
C SER A 240 -14.84 10.08 -16.82
N LEU A 241 -13.75 9.31 -16.77
CA LEU A 241 -12.92 9.03 -17.94
C LEU A 241 -13.48 7.90 -18.81
N LEU A 242 -14.60 7.27 -18.45
CA LEU A 242 -15.12 6.10 -19.17
C LEU A 242 -15.29 6.34 -20.67
N GLY A 243 -15.86 7.49 -21.07
CA GLY A 243 -16.01 7.83 -22.48
C GLY A 243 -14.69 8.12 -23.19
N GLU A 244 -13.75 8.78 -22.51
CA GLU A 244 -12.40 9.02 -23.03
C GLU A 244 -11.64 7.70 -23.22
N ASP A 245 -11.69 6.82 -22.22
CA ASP A 245 -11.10 5.49 -22.24
C ASP A 245 -11.68 4.64 -23.36
N TYR A 246 -13.01 4.61 -23.50
CA TYR A 246 -13.69 3.85 -24.55
C TYR A 246 -13.26 4.34 -25.94
N ARG A 247 -13.20 5.66 -26.15
CA ARG A 247 -12.71 6.25 -27.39
C ARG A 247 -11.26 5.93 -27.67
N ALA A 248 -10.38 6.01 -26.66
CA ALA A 248 -8.98 5.67 -26.81
C ALA A 248 -8.75 4.20 -27.19
N LEU A 249 -9.61 3.29 -26.71
CA LEU A 249 -9.49 1.84 -26.96
C LEU A 249 -10.15 1.39 -28.26
N THR A 250 -11.25 2.02 -28.68
CA THR A 250 -12.08 1.55 -29.80
C THR A 250 -12.10 2.49 -31.01
N GLY A 251 -11.67 3.73 -30.84
CA GLY A 251 -11.84 4.80 -31.83
C GLY A 251 -13.28 5.33 -31.95
N SER A 252 -14.20 4.90 -31.07
CA SER A 252 -15.64 5.25 -31.11
C SER A 252 -16.13 5.90 -29.82
N ASP A 253 -17.29 6.59 -29.85
CA ASP A 253 -17.93 7.19 -28.67
C ASP A 253 -18.99 6.28 -28.03
N ILE A 254 -19.29 6.51 -26.75
CA ILE A 254 -20.37 5.89 -25.95
C ILE A 254 -21.31 6.95 -25.37
#